data_AF-A0AAV9D4X6-F1
#
_entry.id   AF-A0AAV9D4X6-F1
#
_cell.length_a   1.000
_cell.length_b   1.000
_cell.length_c   1.000
_cell.angle_alpha   90.00
_cell.angle_beta   90.00
_cell.angle_gamma   90.00
#
_symmetry.space_group_name_H-M   'P 1'
#
loop_
_entity.id
_entity.type
_entity.pdbx_description
1 polymer ?
#
loop_
_entity_poly.entity_id
_entity_poly.type
_entity_poly.pdbx_seq_one_letter_code
_entity_poly.pdbx_strand_id
1 'polypeptide(L)'
;MTKPGNICRSGLVRKPNESMRLIITTFVGVVFGFLLGISYPTVTLTRFNFPSSIFSSIDLTYSEDKNSGVRTQALLNRAWATANNKNNDNSTQDLPMKQKYLVTFTVGYDQKSNIDAAVKKFSENFTILLFHYDGRASEWDEFEWSKRAIHVSARKQTKWWYAKRFLHPDIVAPYEYIFIWDEDLGVEHFDAEKYIQLVKKHGLEISQPGLEPNRGLTWQMTKRRGDREVHKFVEIMATVFSRDAWRCVWHMIQNDLVHGWGLDFALRKCVDPAHEKIGVVDAQWIAHQGFPSLGNQGQAQNGRPPWEGVRDRCRKEWAMFQARLADAEKAYYIERGITPPNSTAG
;
A
#
# COMPACT_ATOMS: atom_id res chain seq x y z
N MET A 1 -65.66 -46.74 36.92
CA MET A 1 -66.00 -47.13 35.54
C MET A 1 -66.15 -45.81 34.76
N THR A 2 -65.38 -45.40 33.76
CA THR A 2 -64.48 -46.02 32.77
C THR A 2 -63.64 -44.88 32.12
N LYS A 3 -62.34 -45.08 31.90
CA LYS A 3 -61.53 -44.41 30.82
C LYS A 3 -61.72 -45.23 29.52
N PRO A 4 -61.58 -44.71 28.27
CA PRO A 4 -60.41 -43.99 27.69
C PRO A 4 -60.82 -42.81 26.75
N GLY A 5 -59.98 -42.03 26.04
CA GLY A 5 -58.56 -42.13 25.68
C GLY A 5 -57.99 -40.81 25.08
N ASN A 6 -56.68 -40.81 24.84
CA ASN A 6 -55.86 -39.72 24.30
C ASN A 6 -56.01 -39.55 22.78
N ILE A 7 -56.00 -38.31 22.27
CA ILE A 7 -55.47 -37.97 20.92
C ILE A 7 -54.68 -36.65 20.97
N CYS A 8 -53.43 -36.71 20.50
CA CYS A 8 -52.46 -35.64 20.32
C CYS A 8 -52.95 -34.48 19.44
N ARG A 9 -52.51 -33.24 19.73
CA ARG A 9 -52.37 -32.17 18.72
C ARG A 9 -50.90 -31.85 18.54
N SER A 10 -50.31 -32.41 17.48
CA SER A 10 -49.03 -31.99 16.92
C SER A 10 -49.21 -30.65 16.21
N GLY A 11 -48.33 -29.69 16.49
CA GLY A 11 -48.22 -28.45 15.71
C GLY A 11 -47.77 -28.78 14.27
N LEU A 12 -48.55 -28.34 13.29
CA LEU A 12 -48.18 -28.38 11.88
C LEU A 12 -46.98 -27.45 11.65
N VAL A 13 -45.77 -28.02 11.56
CA VAL A 13 -44.63 -27.36 10.93
C VAL A 13 -44.83 -27.50 9.42
N ARG A 14 -45.23 -26.39 8.78
CA ARG A 14 -45.36 -26.31 7.33
C ARG A 14 -43.95 -26.33 6.72
N LYS A 15 -43.57 -27.43 6.08
CA LYS A 15 -42.31 -27.54 5.32
C LYS A 15 -42.28 -26.48 4.20
N PRO A 16 -41.20 -25.71 4.04
CA PRO A 16 -41.07 -24.79 2.92
C PRO A 16 -40.89 -25.58 1.62
N ASN A 17 -41.59 -25.14 0.57
CA ASN A 17 -41.52 -25.72 -0.76
C ASN A 17 -40.10 -25.50 -1.31
N GLU A 18 -39.36 -26.56 -1.63
CA GLU A 18 -37.93 -26.46 -2.01
C GLU A 18 -37.70 -25.53 -3.21
N SER A 19 -38.63 -25.50 -4.15
CA SER A 19 -38.59 -24.59 -5.30
C SER A 19 -38.66 -23.12 -4.88
N MET A 20 -39.43 -22.78 -3.84
CA MET A 20 -39.53 -21.41 -3.32
C MET A 20 -38.25 -21.01 -2.60
N ARG A 21 -37.62 -21.95 -1.89
CA ARG A 21 -36.33 -21.73 -1.23
C ARG A 21 -35.23 -21.48 -2.24
N LEU A 22 -35.19 -22.28 -3.33
CA LEU A 22 -34.24 -22.13 -4.42
C LEU A 22 -34.39 -20.76 -5.11
N ILE A 23 -35.62 -20.35 -5.44
CA ILE A 23 -35.89 -19.05 -6.06
C ILE A 23 -35.44 -17.90 -5.16
N ILE A 24 -35.72 -17.96 -3.85
CA ILE A 24 -35.29 -16.93 -2.90
C ILE A 24 -33.77 -16.87 -2.80
N THR A 25 -33.07 -18.01 -2.72
CA THR A 25 -31.59 -18.01 -2.72
C THR A 25 -30.98 -17.48 -4.00
N THR A 26 -31.57 -17.80 -5.16
CA THR A 26 -31.06 -17.30 -6.45
C THR A 26 -31.32 -15.80 -6.58
N PHE A 27 -32.49 -15.30 -6.17
CA PHE A 27 -32.78 -13.87 -6.21
C PHE A 27 -31.92 -13.08 -5.21
N VAL A 28 -31.74 -13.59 -3.98
CA VAL A 28 -30.86 -12.98 -2.99
C VAL A 28 -29.41 -13.03 -3.47
N GLY A 29 -28.95 -14.13 -4.06
CA GLY A 29 -27.60 -14.26 -4.61
C GLY A 29 -27.34 -13.34 -5.81
N VAL A 30 -28.30 -13.19 -6.72
CA VAL A 30 -28.19 -12.28 -7.88
C VAL A 30 -28.29 -10.83 -7.43
N VAL A 31 -29.18 -10.47 -6.51
CA VAL A 31 -29.29 -9.10 -5.96
C VAL A 31 -28.04 -8.75 -5.14
N PHE A 32 -27.54 -9.67 -4.31
CA PHE A 32 -26.32 -9.44 -3.52
C PHE A 32 -25.07 -9.41 -4.41
N GLY A 33 -25.00 -10.25 -5.44
CA GLY A 33 -23.94 -10.24 -6.45
C GLY A 33 -23.96 -8.99 -7.34
N PHE A 34 -25.14 -8.51 -7.72
CA PHE A 34 -25.34 -7.28 -8.50
C PHE A 34 -25.05 -6.04 -7.64
N LEU A 35 -25.44 -6.04 -6.36
CA LEU A 35 -25.09 -4.98 -5.42
C LEU A 35 -23.58 -4.96 -5.16
N LEU A 36 -22.90 -6.10 -4.98
CA LEU A 36 -21.43 -6.11 -4.87
C LEU A 36 -20.74 -5.73 -6.19
N GLY A 37 -21.31 -6.09 -7.34
CA GLY A 37 -20.79 -5.74 -8.67
C GLY A 37 -20.94 -4.25 -9.02
N ILE A 38 -21.95 -3.56 -8.46
CA ILE A 38 -22.21 -2.12 -8.67
C ILE A 38 -21.66 -1.26 -7.51
N SER A 39 -21.31 -1.87 -6.37
CA SER A 39 -20.72 -1.17 -5.21
C SER A 39 -19.22 -0.91 -5.33
N TYR A 40 -18.56 -1.39 -6.39
CA TYR A 40 -17.24 -0.85 -6.73
C TYR A 40 -17.46 0.46 -7.45
N PRO A 41 -17.13 1.62 -6.84
CA PRO A 41 -17.12 2.86 -7.60
C PRO A 41 -16.19 2.62 -8.80
N THR A 42 -16.68 2.89 -10.00
CA THR A 42 -15.83 3.04 -11.17
C THR A 42 -14.74 4.02 -10.76
N VAL A 43 -13.52 3.53 -10.61
CA VAL A 43 -12.41 4.36 -10.17
C VAL A 43 -12.14 5.33 -11.30
N THR A 44 -12.60 6.57 -11.15
CA THR A 44 -12.28 7.64 -12.09
C THR A 44 -10.82 8.02 -11.88
N LEU A 45 -9.91 7.37 -12.61
CA LEU A 45 -8.53 7.81 -12.72
C LEU A 45 -8.50 9.14 -13.48
N THR A 46 -8.06 10.20 -12.81
CA THR A 46 -8.08 11.55 -13.39
C THR A 46 -6.75 11.94 -14.04
N ARG A 47 -5.64 11.27 -13.70
CA ARG A 47 -4.31 11.52 -14.30
C ARG A 47 -3.40 10.30 -14.15
N PHE A 48 -2.62 10.02 -15.20
CA PHE A 48 -1.58 8.99 -15.20
C PHE A 48 -0.45 9.39 -16.15
N ASN A 49 0.70 9.82 -15.59
CA ASN A 49 1.87 10.25 -16.36
C ASN A 49 3.08 9.41 -15.97
N PHE A 50 3.62 8.60 -16.89
CA PHE A 50 4.90 7.91 -16.69
C PHE A 50 6.05 8.67 -17.37
N PRO A 51 7.17 8.93 -16.69
CA PRO A 51 8.41 9.39 -17.31
C PRO A 51 8.98 8.31 -18.23
N SER A 52 9.62 8.73 -19.33
CA SER A 52 10.15 7.83 -20.35
C SER A 52 11.27 6.89 -19.85
N SER A 53 11.82 7.12 -18.65
CA SER A 53 12.90 6.31 -18.06
C SER A 53 12.47 4.97 -17.44
N ILE A 54 11.17 4.74 -17.25
CA ILE A 54 10.66 3.52 -16.57
C ILE A 54 10.56 2.29 -17.50
N PHE A 55 10.66 2.46 -18.81
CA PHE A 55 10.56 1.35 -19.75
C PHE A 55 11.94 0.84 -20.20
N SER A 56 12.57 0.02 -19.35
CA SER A 56 13.58 -0.95 -19.81
C SER A 56 13.08 -2.37 -19.51
N SER A 57 12.66 -3.05 -20.58
CA SER A 57 12.38 -4.49 -20.69
C SER A 57 11.70 -5.16 -19.48
N ILE A 58 10.37 -5.07 -19.38
CA ILE A 58 9.57 -6.06 -18.66
C ILE A 58 9.05 -7.02 -19.72
N ASP A 59 9.46 -8.28 -19.64
CA ASP A 59 8.90 -9.38 -20.43
C ASP A 59 7.54 -9.73 -19.81
N LEU A 60 6.46 -9.28 -20.45
CA LEU A 60 5.08 -9.46 -20.00
C LEU A 60 4.45 -10.62 -20.77
N THR A 61 4.70 -11.85 -20.34
CA THR A 61 3.80 -12.97 -20.62
C THR A 61 2.74 -13.03 -19.52
N TYR A 62 1.70 -12.19 -19.62
CA TYR A 62 0.49 -12.33 -18.81
C TYR A 62 -0.72 -12.46 -19.73
N SER A 63 -1.49 -13.52 -19.47
CA SER A 63 -2.52 -14.11 -20.32
C SER A 63 -3.62 -13.15 -20.75
N GLU A 64 -4.06 -13.37 -21.99
CA GLU A 64 -5.13 -12.67 -22.70
C GLU A 64 -6.42 -12.55 -21.88
N ASP A 65 -6.89 -11.31 -21.69
CA ASP A 65 -8.32 -11.05 -21.55
C ASP A 65 -8.82 -10.40 -22.85
N LYS A 66 -9.68 -11.13 -23.55
CA LYS A 66 -10.24 -10.77 -24.85
C LYS A 66 -11.26 -9.65 -24.66
N ASN A 67 -10.83 -8.37 -24.67
CA ASN A 67 -11.66 -7.22 -25.07
C ASN A 67 -10.94 -5.84 -25.04
N SER A 68 -9.71 -5.73 -25.57
CA SER A 68 -9.16 -4.40 -25.88
C SER A 68 -8.19 -4.42 -27.07
N GLY A 69 -8.75 -4.47 -28.28
CA GLY A 69 -8.02 -4.61 -29.55
C GLY A 69 -7.24 -3.37 -30.03
N VAL A 70 -6.70 -2.53 -29.14
CA VAL A 70 -5.99 -1.29 -29.56
C VAL A 70 -4.64 -1.08 -28.85
N ARG A 71 -4.22 -1.93 -27.89
CA ARG A 71 -2.96 -1.72 -27.11
C ARG A 71 -1.77 -2.62 -27.50
N THR A 72 -2.00 -3.72 -28.20
CA THR A 72 -0.94 -4.70 -28.53
C THR A 72 -0.10 -4.31 -29.75
N GLN A 73 -0.67 -3.63 -30.76
CA GLN A 73 0.05 -3.30 -32.00
C GLN A 73 1.20 -2.29 -31.76
N ALA A 74 0.99 -1.29 -30.90
CA ALA A 74 2.02 -0.28 -30.58
C ALA A 74 3.19 -0.86 -29.77
N LEU A 75 2.92 -1.86 -28.92
CA LEU A 75 3.93 -2.56 -28.13
C LEU A 75 4.75 -3.52 -29.02
N LEU A 76 4.09 -4.26 -29.91
CA LEU A 76 4.76 -5.16 -30.85
C LEU A 76 5.64 -4.40 -31.85
N ASN A 77 5.15 -3.28 -32.41
CA ASN A 77 5.92 -2.46 -33.33
C ASN A 77 7.18 -1.88 -32.67
N ARG A 78 7.13 -1.56 -31.37
CA ARG A 78 8.26 -1.01 -30.63
C ARG A 78 9.26 -2.08 -30.18
N ALA A 79 8.79 -3.29 -29.84
CA ALA A 79 9.66 -4.44 -29.57
C ALA A 79 10.42 -4.87 -30.85
N TRP A 80 9.76 -4.88 -32.00
CA TRP A 80 10.38 -5.16 -33.31
C TRP A 80 11.42 -4.10 -33.70
N ALA A 81 11.12 -2.81 -33.49
CA ALA A 81 12.09 -1.74 -33.73
C ALA A 81 13.34 -1.89 -32.83
N THR A 82 13.16 -2.33 -31.58
CA THR A 82 14.26 -2.53 -30.62
C THR A 82 15.12 -3.75 -30.98
N ALA A 83 14.51 -4.82 -31.50
CA ALA A 83 15.23 -6.01 -31.95
C ALA A 83 16.07 -5.74 -33.21
N ASN A 84 15.56 -4.91 -34.13
CA ASN A 84 16.25 -4.58 -35.38
C ASN A 84 17.38 -3.54 -35.20
N ASN A 85 17.33 -2.70 -34.16
CA ASN A 85 18.37 -1.71 -33.87
C ASN A 85 19.65 -2.28 -33.22
N LYS A 86 19.68 -3.57 -32.84
CA LYS A 86 20.89 -4.21 -32.31
C LYS A 86 21.97 -4.48 -33.37
N ASN A 87 21.65 -4.32 -34.65
CA ASN A 87 22.58 -4.64 -35.75
C ASN A 87 23.29 -3.44 -36.37
N ASN A 88 23.06 -2.20 -35.91
CA ASN A 88 23.82 -1.03 -36.34
C ASN A 88 23.77 0.03 -35.24
N ASP A 89 24.89 0.26 -34.56
CA ASP A 89 25.62 1.55 -34.56
C ASP A 89 26.54 1.68 -33.34
N ASN A 90 27.79 2.07 -33.62
CA ASN A 90 28.81 2.41 -32.63
C ASN A 90 28.58 3.87 -32.20
N SER A 91 27.74 4.09 -31.20
CA SER A 91 27.76 5.34 -30.44
C SER A 91 27.43 5.08 -28.97
N THR A 92 28.47 5.06 -28.13
CA THR A 92 28.35 5.29 -26.68
C THR A 92 27.92 6.73 -26.44
N GLN A 93 26.63 7.01 -26.63
CA GLN A 93 25.98 8.12 -25.93
C GLN A 93 25.53 7.59 -24.57
N ASP A 94 26.04 8.24 -23.52
CA ASP A 94 25.80 7.90 -22.12
C ASP A 94 24.33 7.56 -21.84
N LEU A 95 24.08 6.39 -21.26
CA LEU A 95 22.76 6.02 -20.74
C LEU A 95 22.31 7.12 -19.75
N PRO A 96 21.10 7.70 -19.91
CA PRO A 96 20.63 8.73 -18.99
C PRO A 96 20.62 8.17 -17.57
N MET A 97 21.10 8.96 -16.58
CA MET A 97 21.23 8.57 -15.17
C MET A 97 20.06 7.67 -14.74
N LYS A 98 20.35 6.40 -14.48
CA LYS A 98 19.36 5.46 -13.96
C LYS A 98 19.09 5.82 -12.51
N GLN A 99 17.95 6.45 -12.23
CA GLN A 99 17.52 6.72 -10.86
C GLN A 99 17.56 5.42 -10.04
N LYS A 100 18.21 5.46 -8.87
CA LYS A 100 18.46 4.27 -8.04
C LYS A 100 17.39 4.05 -7.00
N TYR A 101 16.69 5.11 -6.59
CA TYR A 101 15.75 5.09 -5.48
C TYR A 101 14.40 5.66 -5.92
N LEU A 102 13.33 5.20 -5.28
CA LEU A 102 11.98 5.71 -5.49
C LEU A 102 11.48 6.31 -4.19
N VAL A 103 10.90 7.50 -4.23
CA VAL A 103 10.13 8.05 -3.13
C VAL A 103 8.70 8.33 -3.55
N THR A 104 7.78 7.87 -2.70
CA THR A 104 6.35 8.02 -2.89
C THR A 104 5.74 8.81 -1.74
N PHE A 105 4.87 9.75 -2.08
CA PHE A 105 4.08 10.52 -1.11
C PHE A 105 2.60 10.39 -1.43
N THR A 106 1.76 10.23 -0.39
CA THR A 106 0.30 10.25 -0.54
C THR A 106 -0.21 11.64 -0.20
N VAL A 107 -0.57 12.44 -1.20
CA VAL A 107 -0.64 13.90 -1.06
C VAL A 107 -2.03 14.47 -1.34
N GLY A 108 -2.31 15.58 -0.66
CA GLY A 108 -3.41 16.49 -0.96
C GLY A 108 -2.89 17.91 -1.19
N TYR A 109 -3.73 18.72 -1.84
CA TYR A 109 -3.41 20.09 -2.22
C TYR A 109 -2.95 20.96 -1.05
N ASP A 110 -3.57 20.80 0.13
CA ASP A 110 -3.27 21.63 1.29
C ASP A 110 -1.86 21.37 1.88
N GLN A 111 -1.22 20.26 1.48
CA GLN A 111 0.11 19.85 1.95
C GLN A 111 1.23 20.15 0.93
N LYS A 112 0.91 20.83 -0.19
CA LYS A 112 1.89 21.15 -1.27
C LYS A 112 3.19 21.77 -0.76
N SER A 113 3.10 22.75 0.13
CA SER A 113 4.27 23.44 0.69
C SER A 113 5.17 22.50 1.51
N ASN A 114 4.58 21.58 2.26
CA ASN A 114 5.34 20.61 3.03
C ASN A 114 6.03 19.59 2.12
N ILE A 115 5.33 19.12 1.08
CA ILE A 115 5.93 18.21 0.09
C ILE A 115 7.02 18.89 -0.72
N ASP A 116 6.88 20.17 -1.08
CA ASP A 116 7.96 20.93 -1.72
C ASP A 116 9.21 21.02 -0.83
N ALA A 117 9.04 21.23 0.48
CA ALA A 117 10.14 21.17 1.44
C ALA A 117 10.75 19.76 1.53
N ALA A 118 9.92 18.71 1.48
CA ALA A 118 10.36 17.32 1.48
C ALA A 118 11.18 16.96 0.24
N VAL A 119 10.66 17.26 -0.96
CA VAL A 119 11.30 16.91 -2.25
C VAL A 119 12.70 17.51 -2.37
N LYS A 120 12.94 18.70 -1.82
CA LYS A 120 14.27 19.34 -1.78
C LYS A 120 15.34 18.55 -0.99
N LYS A 121 14.94 17.56 -0.19
CA LYS A 121 15.86 16.67 0.54
C LYS A 121 16.29 15.45 -0.27
N PHE A 122 15.73 15.26 -1.47
CA PHE A 122 16.03 14.13 -2.35
C PHE A 122 16.84 14.61 -3.56
N SER A 123 17.91 13.89 -3.89
CA SER A 123 18.76 14.20 -5.03
C SER A 123 18.15 13.69 -6.35
N GLU A 124 18.83 13.96 -7.47
CA GLU A 124 18.46 13.42 -8.79
C GLU A 124 18.58 11.88 -8.88
N ASN A 125 19.14 11.19 -7.87
CA ASN A 125 19.11 9.73 -7.78
C ASN A 125 17.72 9.18 -7.46
N PHE A 126 16.77 10.04 -7.06
CA PHE A 126 15.42 9.66 -6.66
C PHE A 126 14.41 9.93 -7.77
N THR A 127 13.59 8.93 -8.09
CA THR A 127 12.31 9.17 -8.77
C THR A 127 11.28 9.62 -7.75
N ILE A 128 10.57 10.71 -8.05
CA ILE A 128 9.46 11.21 -7.23
C ILE A 128 8.13 10.73 -7.80
N LEU A 129 7.30 10.09 -6.97
CA LEU A 129 5.96 9.63 -7.33
C LEU A 129 4.94 10.15 -6.31
N LEU A 130 3.91 10.83 -6.80
CA LEU A 130 2.86 11.44 -5.99
C LEU A 130 1.52 10.72 -6.20
N PHE A 131 0.92 10.28 -5.10
CA PHE A 131 -0.40 9.67 -5.05
C PHE A 131 -1.44 10.69 -4.57
N HIS A 132 -2.22 11.24 -5.49
CA HIS A 132 -3.15 12.36 -5.25
C HIS A 132 -4.53 11.87 -4.84
N TYR A 133 -4.82 11.87 -3.53
CA TYR A 133 -6.11 11.41 -3.01
C TYR A 133 -7.27 12.40 -3.20
N ASP A 134 -7.00 13.62 -3.63
CA ASP A 134 -7.99 14.70 -3.76
C ASP A 134 -8.43 14.97 -5.20
N GLY A 135 -7.76 14.36 -6.19
CA GLY A 135 -8.03 14.59 -7.60
C GLY A 135 -7.45 15.88 -8.17
N ARG A 136 -6.57 16.59 -7.45
CA ARG A 136 -6.05 17.93 -7.81
C ARG A 136 -4.62 17.90 -8.36
N ALA A 137 -4.25 16.83 -9.06
CA ALA A 137 -2.88 16.63 -9.52
C ALA A 137 -2.36 17.75 -10.45
N SER A 138 -3.21 18.45 -11.21
CA SER A 138 -2.80 19.55 -12.10
C SER A 138 -2.36 20.81 -11.35
N GLU A 139 -2.81 20.98 -10.10
CA GLU A 139 -2.45 22.13 -9.25
C GLU A 139 -0.99 22.11 -8.76
N TRP A 140 -0.27 21.03 -9.03
CA TRP A 140 1.13 20.83 -8.67
C TRP A 140 2.09 21.25 -9.80
N ASP A 141 1.56 21.52 -11.00
CA ASP A 141 2.35 21.95 -12.16
C ASP A 141 3.03 23.33 -11.92
N GLU A 142 2.68 24.03 -10.83
CA GLU A 142 3.37 25.23 -10.33
C GLU A 142 4.83 24.98 -9.90
N PHE A 143 5.15 23.74 -9.51
CA PHE A 143 6.51 23.36 -9.15
C PHE A 143 7.23 22.74 -10.35
N GLU A 144 8.39 23.30 -10.74
CA GLU A 144 9.16 22.77 -11.86
C GLU A 144 9.62 21.32 -11.66
N TRP A 145 9.94 20.92 -10.42
CA TRP A 145 10.28 19.53 -10.11
C TRP A 145 9.07 18.60 -10.29
N SER A 146 7.85 19.09 -10.08
CA SER A 146 6.63 18.29 -10.20
C SER A 146 6.37 17.87 -11.64
N LYS A 147 6.76 18.68 -12.63
CA LYS A 147 6.64 18.32 -14.06
C LYS A 147 7.46 17.08 -14.42
N ARG A 148 8.52 16.79 -13.65
CA ARG A 148 9.38 15.60 -13.80
C ARG A 148 8.93 14.43 -12.91
N ALA A 149 8.03 14.67 -11.96
CA ALA A 149 7.50 13.66 -11.08
C ALA A 149 6.41 12.81 -11.75
N ILE A 150 6.14 11.64 -11.18
CA ILE A 150 5.08 10.75 -11.59
C ILE A 150 3.83 11.11 -10.80
N HIS A 151 2.71 11.28 -11.48
CA HIS A 151 1.44 11.62 -10.83
C HIS A 151 0.43 10.51 -11.09
N VAL A 152 -0.11 9.95 -10.01
CA VAL A 152 -1.26 9.03 -10.04
C VAL A 152 -2.36 9.62 -9.17
N SER A 153 -3.57 9.75 -9.71
CA SER A 153 -4.68 10.36 -8.98
C SER A 153 -5.94 9.50 -9.00
N ALA A 154 -6.41 9.18 -7.80
CA ALA A 154 -7.64 8.48 -7.51
C ALA A 154 -8.26 9.09 -6.23
N ARG A 155 -9.47 9.61 -6.34
CA ARG A 155 -10.12 10.32 -5.24
C ARG A 155 -10.41 9.39 -4.06
N LYS A 156 -10.20 9.89 -2.84
CA LYS A 156 -10.55 9.26 -1.56
C LYS A 156 -9.90 7.87 -1.37
N GLN A 157 -8.69 7.70 -1.89
CA GLN A 157 -7.89 6.49 -1.70
C GLN A 157 -6.75 6.73 -0.71
N THR A 158 -6.41 5.70 0.04
CA THR A 158 -5.36 5.72 1.07
C THR A 158 -4.00 5.30 0.51
N LYS A 159 -2.93 5.61 1.25
CA LYS A 159 -1.55 5.24 0.90
C LYS A 159 -1.37 3.79 0.47
N TRP A 160 -1.87 2.85 1.27
CA TRP A 160 -1.69 1.42 1.00
C TRP A 160 -2.56 0.92 -0.16
N TRP A 161 -3.68 1.57 -0.45
CA TRP A 161 -4.46 1.30 -1.67
C TRP A 161 -3.64 1.58 -2.93
N TYR A 162 -2.94 2.73 -2.95
CA TYR A 162 -2.05 3.10 -4.04
C TYR A 162 -0.85 2.17 -4.14
N ALA A 163 -0.15 1.96 -3.02
CA ALA A 163 1.03 1.11 -2.98
C ALA A 163 0.74 -0.30 -3.52
N LYS A 164 -0.39 -0.91 -3.13
CA LYS A 164 -0.80 -2.22 -3.64
C LYS A 164 -1.02 -2.24 -5.16
N ARG A 165 -1.51 -1.15 -5.76
CA ARG A 165 -1.92 -1.10 -7.17
C ARG A 165 -0.84 -0.60 -8.12
N PHE A 166 0.04 0.27 -7.66
CA PHE A 166 1.00 0.98 -8.52
C PHE A 166 2.47 0.66 -8.21
N LEU A 167 2.75 0.02 -7.07
CA LEU A 167 4.10 -0.39 -6.69
C LEU A 167 4.25 -1.91 -6.77
N HIS A 168 3.78 -2.54 -7.86
CA HIS A 168 4.01 -3.96 -8.09
C HIS A 168 5.52 -4.26 -8.08
N PRO A 169 6.00 -5.39 -7.50
CA PRO A 169 7.44 -5.68 -7.41
C PRO A 169 8.18 -5.56 -8.74
N ASP A 170 7.57 -6.00 -9.84
CA ASP A 170 8.18 -5.92 -11.18
C ASP A 170 8.24 -4.50 -11.74
N ILE A 171 7.33 -3.61 -11.32
CA ILE A 171 7.34 -2.19 -11.72
C ILE A 171 8.46 -1.45 -10.98
N VAL A 172 8.64 -1.74 -9.69
CA VAL A 172 9.66 -1.08 -8.86
C VAL A 172 10.99 -1.84 -8.80
N ALA A 173 11.09 -2.95 -9.53
CA ALA A 173 12.30 -3.76 -9.68
C ALA A 173 13.54 -3.01 -10.22
N PRO A 174 13.48 -1.80 -10.77
CA PRO A 174 14.68 -1.00 -11.03
C PRO A 174 15.27 -0.30 -9.79
N TYR A 175 14.49 -0.06 -8.73
CA TYR A 175 14.90 0.74 -7.58
C TYR A 175 15.47 -0.11 -6.43
N GLU A 176 16.64 0.27 -5.90
CA GLU A 176 17.28 -0.36 -4.73
C GLU A 176 16.47 -0.20 -3.45
N TYR A 177 15.95 1.02 -3.23
CA TYR A 177 15.14 1.36 -2.07
C TYR A 177 13.89 2.13 -2.47
N ILE A 178 12.79 1.86 -1.78
CA ILE A 178 11.46 2.40 -2.06
C ILE A 178 10.93 3.05 -0.77
N PHE A 179 10.75 4.37 -0.81
CA PHE A 179 10.22 5.17 0.29
C PHE A 179 8.71 5.31 0.10
N ILE A 180 7.95 5.01 1.15
CA ILE A 180 6.49 5.10 1.16
C ILE A 180 6.10 5.97 2.36
N TRP A 181 5.95 7.27 2.09
CA TRP A 181 5.87 8.32 3.12
C TRP A 181 4.51 9.01 3.12
N ASP A 182 4.10 9.43 4.32
CA ASP A 182 2.99 10.36 4.54
C ASP A 182 3.41 11.81 4.23
N GLU A 183 2.41 12.66 4.11
CA GLU A 183 2.49 14.04 3.65
C GLU A 183 2.70 15.08 4.75
N ASP A 184 2.55 14.68 6.02
CA ASP A 184 2.62 15.54 7.20
C ASP A 184 3.95 15.38 7.96
N LEU A 185 5.02 15.12 7.22
CA LEU A 185 6.37 14.92 7.74
C LEU A 185 7.23 16.19 7.58
N GLY A 186 7.71 16.73 8.69
CA GLY A 186 8.72 17.78 8.74
C GLY A 186 10.13 17.20 8.56
N VAL A 187 10.88 17.72 7.59
CA VAL A 187 12.16 17.13 7.14
C VAL A 187 13.38 18.01 7.43
N GLU A 188 13.28 18.94 8.37
CA GLU A 188 14.31 19.95 8.63
C GLU A 188 15.70 19.33 8.84
N HIS A 189 15.76 18.25 9.61
CA HIS A 189 16.97 17.53 9.97
C HIS A 189 17.23 16.23 9.18
N PHE A 190 16.53 16.07 8.06
CA PHE A 190 16.65 14.89 7.20
C PHE A 190 17.46 15.20 5.93
N ASP A 191 18.27 14.23 5.51
CA ASP A 191 19.04 14.18 4.27
C ASP A 191 18.95 12.75 3.70
N ALA A 192 18.36 12.61 2.50
CA ALA A 192 18.05 11.30 1.94
C ALA A 192 19.30 10.49 1.55
N GLU A 193 20.37 11.14 1.12
CA GLU A 193 21.61 10.46 0.73
C GLU A 193 22.34 9.94 1.96
N LYS A 194 22.47 10.75 3.01
CA LYS A 194 23.05 10.32 4.29
C LYS A 194 22.21 9.21 4.94
N TYR A 195 20.89 9.31 4.84
CA TYR A 195 19.98 8.26 5.31
C TYR A 195 20.26 6.93 4.60
N ILE A 196 20.31 6.91 3.27
CA ILE A 196 20.59 5.68 2.51
C ILE A 196 21.99 5.13 2.82
N GLN A 197 23.00 5.98 3.02
CA GLN A 197 24.32 5.54 3.45
C GLN A 197 24.27 4.79 4.78
N LEU A 198 23.50 5.29 5.76
CA LEU A 198 23.32 4.62 7.05
C LEU A 198 22.51 3.32 6.93
N VAL A 199 21.44 3.32 6.14
CA VAL A 199 20.65 2.11 5.84
C VAL A 199 21.55 1.02 5.28
N LYS A 200 22.38 1.34 4.28
CA LYS A 200 23.35 0.42 3.67
C LYS A 200 24.44 -0.01 4.65
N LYS A 201 25.01 0.92 5.42
CA LYS A 201 26.03 0.66 6.46
C LYS A 201 25.55 -0.37 7.48
N HIS A 202 24.29 -0.27 7.90
CA HIS A 202 23.69 -1.12 8.91
C HIS A 202 22.94 -2.34 8.34
N GLY A 203 22.99 -2.56 7.01
CA GLY A 203 22.32 -3.69 6.36
C GLY A 203 20.80 -3.71 6.55
N LEU A 204 20.17 -2.54 6.67
CA LEU A 204 18.73 -2.44 6.93
C LEU A 204 17.94 -2.66 5.64
N GLU A 205 17.00 -3.60 5.68
CA GLU A 205 16.09 -3.89 4.58
C GLU A 205 14.71 -3.27 4.77
N ILE A 206 14.31 -3.01 6.02
CA ILE A 206 13.12 -2.23 6.35
C ILE A 206 13.53 -1.17 7.36
N SER A 207 13.35 0.09 7.02
CA SER A 207 13.81 1.19 7.86
C SER A 207 12.86 2.37 7.87
N GLN A 208 13.07 3.28 8.81
CA GLN A 208 12.50 4.63 8.79
C GLN A 208 13.46 5.63 9.41
N PRO A 209 13.31 6.94 9.16
CA PRO A 209 13.99 7.98 9.93
C PRO A 209 13.53 8.00 11.41
N GLY A 210 14.37 8.51 12.30
CA GLY A 210 13.99 8.79 13.68
C GLY A 210 12.82 9.79 13.76
N LEU A 211 11.93 9.65 14.75
CA LEU A 211 10.88 10.64 14.99
C LEU A 211 11.28 11.60 16.10
N GLU A 212 11.09 12.89 15.86
CA GLU A 212 11.35 13.92 16.86
C GLU A 212 10.50 13.68 18.13
N PRO A 213 11.12 13.58 19.32
CA PRO A 213 10.43 13.12 20.53
C PRO A 213 9.41 14.11 21.10
N ASN A 214 9.52 15.39 20.73
CA ASN A 214 8.80 16.52 21.34
C ASN A 214 7.57 16.99 20.53
N ARG A 215 7.21 16.32 19.43
CA ARG A 215 6.04 16.66 18.61
C ARG A 215 5.20 15.41 18.28
N GLY A 216 3.96 15.37 18.78
CA GLY A 216 2.89 14.54 18.18
C GLY A 216 2.61 13.16 18.80
N LEU A 217 1.79 12.40 18.05
CA LEU A 217 1.21 11.09 18.36
C LEU A 217 2.06 9.96 17.76
N THR A 218 3.27 9.79 18.28
CA THR A 218 4.22 8.78 17.76
C THR A 218 4.36 7.63 18.75
N TRP A 219 4.59 6.41 18.23
CA TRP A 219 4.93 5.29 19.10
C TRP A 219 6.18 5.61 19.90
N GLN A 220 6.20 5.35 21.21
CA GLN A 220 7.39 5.63 22.03
C GLN A 220 8.64 4.90 21.52
N MET A 221 8.45 3.77 20.84
CA MET A 221 9.51 2.97 20.25
C MET A 221 10.02 3.47 18.89
N THR A 222 9.40 4.48 18.25
CA THR A 222 9.91 5.14 17.03
C THR A 222 10.60 6.47 17.29
N LYS A 223 10.48 6.98 18.53
CA LYS A 223 11.12 8.22 18.94
C LYS A 223 12.63 8.09 18.86
N ARG A 224 13.24 9.14 18.32
CA ARG A 224 14.68 9.26 18.17
C ARG A 224 15.38 9.04 19.51
N ARG A 225 16.44 8.23 19.48
CA ARG A 225 17.34 8.00 20.62
C ARG A 225 18.68 8.68 20.36
N GLY A 226 19.06 9.63 21.21
CA GLY A 226 20.29 10.43 21.03
C GLY A 226 21.59 9.67 21.32
N ASP A 227 21.51 8.47 21.92
CA ASP A 227 22.64 7.67 22.38
C ASP A 227 23.13 6.64 21.33
N ARG A 228 22.49 6.55 20.17
CA ARG A 228 22.76 5.51 19.16
C ARG A 228 22.43 5.97 17.75
N GLU A 229 22.95 5.25 16.74
CA GLU A 229 22.65 5.53 15.33
C GLU A 229 21.34 4.86 14.85
N VAL A 230 20.99 3.69 15.41
CA VAL A 230 19.82 2.90 14.99
C VAL A 230 19.15 2.20 16.18
N HIS A 231 17.81 2.08 16.17
CA HIS A 231 17.05 1.18 17.05
C HIS A 231 15.99 0.36 16.32
N LYS A 232 15.32 -0.58 17.01
CA LYS A 232 14.62 -1.72 16.38
C LYS A 232 13.09 -1.62 16.46
N PHE A 233 12.50 -0.83 15.56
CA PHE A 233 11.08 -0.86 15.19
C PHE A 233 10.91 -0.05 13.89
N VAL A 234 9.82 -0.22 13.13
CA VAL A 234 9.48 0.65 11.99
C VAL A 234 7.96 0.80 11.97
N GLU A 235 7.50 2.05 11.90
CA GLU A 235 6.11 2.46 11.72
C GLU A 235 5.83 2.77 10.24
N ILE A 236 4.60 2.53 9.81
CA ILE A 236 4.12 2.66 8.43
C ILE A 236 4.18 4.09 7.89
N MET A 237 4.34 5.11 8.73
CA MET A 237 4.26 6.53 8.36
C MET A 237 5.37 6.95 7.38
N ALA A 238 6.62 6.54 7.64
CA ALA A 238 7.81 6.97 6.89
C ALA A 238 8.69 5.79 6.48
N THR A 239 8.07 4.69 6.06
CA THR A 239 8.76 3.45 5.74
C THR A 239 9.65 3.55 4.51
N VAL A 240 10.77 2.84 4.57
CA VAL A 240 11.70 2.62 3.46
C VAL A 240 11.99 1.14 3.38
N PHE A 241 11.76 0.56 2.20
CA PHE A 241 11.97 -0.86 1.94
C PHE A 241 13.12 -1.06 0.96
N SER A 242 13.95 -2.08 1.17
CA SER A 242 14.74 -2.67 0.10
C SER A 242 13.80 -3.26 -0.96
N ARG A 243 14.28 -3.40 -2.20
CA ARG A 243 13.54 -4.09 -3.27
C ARG A 243 13.02 -5.46 -2.83
N ASP A 244 13.84 -6.24 -2.13
CA ASP A 244 13.52 -7.60 -1.74
C ASP A 244 12.50 -7.65 -0.61
N ALA A 245 12.66 -6.80 0.42
CA ALA A 245 11.68 -6.67 1.48
C ALA A 245 10.33 -6.18 0.94
N TRP A 246 10.34 -5.21 0.02
CA TRP A 246 9.11 -4.72 -0.62
C TRP A 246 8.36 -5.83 -1.37
N ARG A 247 9.07 -6.73 -2.05
CA ARG A 247 8.44 -7.86 -2.74
C ARG A 247 7.61 -8.70 -1.77
N CYS A 248 8.12 -8.99 -0.58
CA CYS A 248 7.36 -9.69 0.46
C CYS A 248 6.20 -8.85 1.00
N VAL A 249 6.46 -7.59 1.37
CA VAL A 249 5.45 -6.69 1.94
C VAL A 249 4.29 -6.45 0.98
N TRP A 250 4.56 -6.33 -0.32
CA TRP A 250 3.52 -6.20 -1.34
C TRP A 250 2.55 -7.38 -1.37
N HIS A 251 3.05 -8.61 -1.17
CA HIS A 251 2.20 -9.81 -1.08
C HIS A 251 1.45 -9.91 0.26
N MET A 252 2.00 -9.30 1.32
CA MET A 252 1.33 -9.19 2.62
C MET A 252 0.14 -8.22 2.58
N ILE A 253 0.23 -7.14 1.79
CA ILE A 253 -0.86 -6.17 1.64
C ILE A 253 -2.01 -6.79 0.83
N GLN A 254 -3.21 -6.72 1.38
CA GLN A 254 -4.43 -7.30 0.82
C GLN A 254 -5.17 -6.29 -0.08
N ASN A 255 -5.75 -6.76 -1.19
CA ASN A 255 -6.35 -5.88 -2.20
C ASN A 255 -7.59 -5.09 -1.71
N ASP A 256 -8.29 -5.66 -0.72
CA ASP A 256 -9.53 -5.15 -0.14
C ASP A 256 -9.31 -4.36 1.17
N LEU A 257 -8.13 -4.43 1.77
CA LEU A 257 -7.76 -3.64 2.96
C LEU A 257 -6.90 -2.46 2.55
N VAL A 258 -7.31 -1.25 2.92
CA VAL A 258 -6.74 -0.02 2.34
C VAL A 258 -5.98 0.81 3.37
N HIS A 259 -6.27 0.70 4.66
CA HIS A 259 -5.68 1.59 5.67
C HIS A 259 -4.30 1.13 6.15
N GLY A 260 -3.97 -0.15 6.01
CA GLY A 260 -2.69 -0.72 6.43
C GLY A 260 -2.45 -0.78 7.94
N TRP A 261 -3.47 -0.49 8.77
CA TRP A 261 -3.36 -0.65 10.23
C TRP A 261 -2.96 -2.08 10.59
N GLY A 262 -1.89 -2.19 11.38
CA GLY A 262 -1.34 -3.47 11.83
C GLY A 262 -0.20 -4.00 10.97
N LEU A 263 0.08 -3.41 9.79
CA LEU A 263 1.21 -3.81 8.96
C LEU A 263 2.53 -3.68 9.73
N ASP A 264 2.69 -2.65 10.56
CA ASP A 264 3.87 -2.38 11.40
C ASP A 264 4.35 -3.62 12.17
N PHE A 265 3.39 -4.36 12.75
CA PHE A 265 3.65 -5.56 13.55
C PHE A 265 4.00 -6.78 12.71
N ALA A 266 3.65 -6.75 11.41
CA ALA A 266 3.85 -7.84 10.47
C ALA A 266 5.11 -7.67 9.62
N LEU A 267 5.63 -6.45 9.42
CA LEU A 267 6.79 -6.16 8.55
C LEU A 267 8.01 -7.03 8.86
N ARG A 268 8.24 -7.36 10.14
CA ARG A 268 9.33 -8.26 10.56
C ARG A 268 9.31 -9.65 9.92
N LYS A 269 8.16 -10.11 9.43
CA LYS A 269 8.04 -11.40 8.73
C LYS A 269 8.66 -11.38 7.32
N CYS A 270 8.99 -10.20 6.79
CA CYS A 270 9.53 -10.03 5.45
C CYS A 270 11.06 -9.93 5.37
N VAL A 271 11.76 -10.14 6.50
CA VAL A 271 13.22 -10.06 6.57
C VAL A 271 13.76 -11.06 7.59
N ASP A 272 14.95 -11.60 7.32
CA ASP A 272 15.61 -12.58 8.19
C ASP A 272 17.14 -12.33 8.27
N PRO A 273 17.74 -12.22 9.49
CA PRO A 273 17.08 -12.12 10.79
C PRO A 273 16.50 -10.72 11.01
N ALA A 274 15.22 -10.65 11.41
CA ALA A 274 14.50 -9.37 11.49
C ALA A 274 15.09 -8.35 12.47
N HIS A 275 15.67 -8.82 13.58
CA HIS A 275 16.25 -7.95 14.61
C HIS A 275 17.54 -7.24 14.14
N GLU A 276 18.19 -7.73 13.09
CA GLU A 276 19.36 -7.10 12.49
C GLU A 276 18.94 -6.14 11.37
N LYS A 277 17.99 -6.58 10.53
CA LYS A 277 17.63 -5.93 9.26
C LYS A 277 16.52 -4.88 9.34
N ILE A 278 15.85 -4.74 10.49
CA ILE A 278 14.86 -3.68 10.73
C ILE A 278 15.46 -2.60 11.61
N GLY A 279 15.22 -1.33 11.28
CA GLY A 279 15.51 -0.27 12.24
C GLY A 279 15.13 1.15 11.87
N VAL A 280 15.00 1.96 12.92
CA VAL A 280 14.90 3.42 12.87
C VAL A 280 16.31 4.00 12.80
N VAL A 281 16.59 4.86 11.82
CA VAL A 281 17.88 5.57 11.70
C VAL A 281 17.82 6.86 12.52
N ASP A 282 18.28 6.83 13.76
CA ASP A 282 18.21 7.95 14.71
C ASP A 282 19.05 9.16 14.32
N ALA A 283 20.13 8.95 13.55
CA ALA A 283 21.01 10.02 13.10
C ALA A 283 20.39 10.90 12.00
N GLN A 284 19.26 10.47 11.41
CA GLN A 284 18.49 11.21 10.41
C GLN A 284 17.03 11.19 10.82
N TRP A 285 16.48 12.33 11.22
CA TRP A 285 15.15 12.37 11.83
C TRP A 285 14.21 13.36 11.16
N ILE A 286 12.93 13.06 11.34
CA ILE A 286 11.79 13.82 10.84
C ILE A 286 10.85 14.16 12.00
N ALA A 287 9.95 15.11 11.81
CA ALA A 287 8.94 15.50 12.78
C ALA A 287 7.54 15.17 12.26
N HIS A 288 6.66 14.62 13.10
CA HIS A 288 5.25 14.45 12.75
C HIS A 288 4.51 15.77 12.98
N GLN A 289 3.99 16.38 11.91
CA GLN A 289 3.31 17.67 11.98
C GLN A 289 1.81 17.53 12.30
N GLY A 290 1.21 16.35 12.07
CA GLY A 290 -0.16 16.03 12.46
C GLY A 290 -1.23 16.82 11.70
N PHE A 291 -0.98 17.16 10.43
CA PHE A 291 -1.96 17.87 9.62
C PHE A 291 -3.15 16.94 9.29
N PRO A 292 -4.41 17.39 9.42
CA PRO A 292 -5.55 16.56 9.08
C PRO A 292 -5.60 16.28 7.58
N SER A 293 -5.53 15.01 7.17
CA SER A 293 -5.65 14.61 5.77
C SER A 293 -6.92 13.80 5.50
N LEU A 294 -6.81 12.48 5.44
CA LEU A 294 -7.87 11.57 4.98
C LEU A 294 -8.98 11.34 6.00
N GLY A 295 -8.75 11.64 7.29
CA GLY A 295 -9.77 11.47 8.35
C GLY A 295 -11.08 12.21 8.03
N ASN A 296 -10.99 13.39 7.41
CA ASN A 296 -12.17 14.18 7.06
C ASN A 296 -12.81 13.77 5.72
N GLN A 297 -12.22 12.83 4.98
CA GLN A 297 -12.76 12.35 3.69
C GLN A 297 -13.84 11.26 3.84
N GLY A 298 -14.13 10.84 5.07
CA GLY A 298 -15.23 9.91 5.40
C GLY A 298 -16.62 10.48 5.11
N GLN A 299 -17.65 9.68 5.36
CA GLN A 299 -19.05 10.14 5.34
C GLN A 299 -19.52 10.39 6.76
N ALA A 300 -20.15 11.55 7.00
CA ALA A 300 -20.87 11.79 8.24
C ALA A 300 -22.11 10.89 8.29
N GLN A 301 -22.32 10.20 9.41
CA GLN A 301 -23.50 9.35 9.62
C GLN A 301 -24.11 9.66 10.98
N ASN A 302 -25.43 9.86 11.02
CA ASN A 302 -26.20 10.03 12.26
C ASN A 302 -25.63 11.08 13.23
N GLY A 303 -25.17 12.22 12.69
CA GLY A 303 -24.59 13.31 13.48
C GLY A 303 -23.14 13.08 13.93
N ARG A 304 -22.51 11.93 13.61
CA ARG A 304 -21.09 11.69 13.88
C ARG A 304 -20.20 12.34 12.82
N PRO A 305 -19.06 12.92 13.22
CA PRO A 305 -18.12 13.51 12.27
C PRO A 305 -17.47 12.44 11.37
N PRO A 306 -17.08 12.79 10.12
CA PRO A 306 -16.52 11.87 9.14
C PRO A 306 -15.34 11.00 9.64
N TRP A 307 -14.49 11.55 10.50
CA TRP A 307 -13.29 10.86 11.01
C TRP A 307 -13.61 9.67 11.91
N GLU A 308 -14.77 9.66 12.58
CA GLU A 308 -15.19 8.51 13.38
C GLU A 308 -15.48 7.30 12.49
N GLY A 309 -16.18 7.52 11.37
CA GLY A 309 -16.47 6.45 10.40
C GLY A 309 -15.19 5.87 9.78
N VAL A 310 -14.20 6.72 9.49
CA VAL A 310 -12.88 6.28 9.02
C VAL A 310 -12.19 5.43 10.09
N ARG A 311 -12.17 5.89 11.35
CA ARG A 311 -11.54 5.16 12.46
C ARG A 311 -12.19 3.80 12.71
N ASP A 312 -13.51 3.70 12.65
CA ASP A 312 -14.22 2.43 12.79
C ASP A 312 -13.90 1.47 11.63
N ARG A 313 -13.77 1.99 10.41
CA ARG A 313 -13.30 1.21 9.26
C ARG A 313 -11.87 0.72 9.46
N CYS A 314 -10.95 1.58 9.91
CA CYS A 314 -9.58 1.19 10.23
C CYS A 314 -9.52 0.03 11.22
N ARG A 315 -10.30 0.10 12.31
CA ARG A 315 -10.37 -0.97 13.32
C ARG A 315 -10.89 -2.29 12.75
N LYS A 316 -11.94 -2.23 11.93
CA LYS A 316 -12.50 -3.42 11.25
C LYS A 316 -11.49 -4.05 10.30
N GLU A 317 -10.83 -3.24 9.47
CA GLU A 317 -9.80 -3.71 8.54
C GLU A 317 -8.60 -4.32 9.29
N TRP A 318 -8.17 -3.72 10.41
CA TRP A 318 -7.11 -4.27 11.23
C TRP A 318 -7.46 -5.65 11.82
N ALA A 319 -8.68 -5.81 12.36
CA ALA A 319 -9.14 -7.10 12.87
C ALA A 319 -9.18 -8.18 11.76
N MET A 320 -9.63 -7.82 10.56
CA MET A 320 -9.60 -8.73 9.41
C MET A 320 -8.18 -9.08 8.99
N PHE A 321 -7.27 -8.11 8.97
CA PHE A 321 -5.85 -8.33 8.67
C PHE A 321 -5.22 -9.30 9.66
N GLN A 322 -5.42 -9.09 10.96
CA GLN A 322 -4.89 -9.96 12.01
C GLN A 322 -5.39 -11.39 11.87
N ALA A 323 -6.70 -11.59 11.66
CA ALA A 323 -7.28 -12.92 11.47
C ALA A 323 -6.66 -13.63 10.26
N ARG A 324 -6.61 -12.96 9.10
CA ARG A 324 -6.05 -13.54 7.87
C ARG A 324 -4.56 -13.85 7.99
N LEU A 325 -3.80 -13.00 8.69
CA LEU A 325 -2.38 -13.24 8.92
C LEU A 325 -2.15 -14.44 9.85
N ALA A 326 -2.97 -14.59 10.90
CA ALA A 326 -2.92 -15.75 11.79
C ALA A 326 -3.28 -17.05 11.05
N ASP A 327 -4.29 -17.02 10.18
CA ASP A 327 -4.67 -18.17 9.35
C ASP A 327 -3.54 -18.57 8.38
N ALA A 328 -2.90 -17.59 7.73
CA ALA A 328 -1.76 -17.82 6.85
C ALA A 328 -0.55 -18.41 7.60
N GLU A 329 -0.27 -17.91 8.81
CA GLU A 329 0.80 -18.43 9.67
C GLU A 329 0.52 -19.86 10.12
N LYS A 330 -0.72 -20.16 10.51
CA LYS A 330 -1.15 -21.52 10.85
C LYS A 330 -0.98 -22.46 9.65
N ALA A 331 -1.40 -22.05 8.46
CA ALA A 331 -1.24 -22.84 7.24
C ALA A 331 0.24 -23.13 6.94
N TYR A 332 1.11 -22.12 7.06
CA TYR A 332 2.55 -22.26 6.89
C TYR A 332 3.17 -23.29 7.86
N TYR A 333 2.82 -23.22 9.16
CA TYR A 333 3.32 -24.18 10.14
C TYR A 333 2.89 -25.61 9.81
N ILE A 334 1.62 -25.81 9.44
CA ILE A 334 1.08 -27.12 9.03
C ILE A 334 1.84 -27.65 7.81
N GLU A 335 2.06 -26.83 6.79
CA GLU A 335 2.81 -27.19 5.59
C GLU A 335 4.26 -27.59 5.91
N ARG A 336 4.88 -26.92 6.90
CA ARG A 336 6.23 -27.23 7.38
C ARG A 336 6.31 -28.40 8.36
N GLY A 337 5.17 -29.04 8.68
CA GLY A 337 5.11 -30.11 9.68
C GLY A 337 5.39 -29.65 11.11
N ILE A 338 5.24 -28.35 11.39
CA ILE A 338 5.46 -27.74 12.70
C ILE A 338 4.09 -27.58 13.38
N THR A 339 3.99 -27.92 14.66
CA THR A 339 2.77 -27.66 15.43
C THR A 339 2.57 -26.15 15.58
N PRO A 340 1.45 -25.57 15.10
CA PRO A 340 1.19 -24.14 15.25
C PRO A 340 1.16 -23.77 16.74
N PRO A 341 1.69 -22.60 17.13
CA PRO A 341 1.58 -22.13 18.51
C PRO A 341 0.10 -21.99 18.90
N ASN A 342 -0.25 -22.42 20.11
CA ASN A 342 -1.61 -22.26 20.63
C ASN A 342 -1.95 -20.76 20.65
N SER A 343 -2.95 -20.37 19.87
CA SER A 343 -3.46 -19.01 19.82
C SER A 343 -4.22 -18.70 21.12
N THR A 344 -3.50 -18.33 22.17
CA THR A 344 -4.07 -17.62 23.32
C THR A 344 -3.71 -16.15 23.19
N ALA A 345 -4.76 -15.35 23.10
CA ALA A 345 -4.79 -13.93 22.81
C ALA A 345 -3.96 -13.06 23.76
N GLY A 346 -3.52 -11.92 23.23
CA GLY A 346 -3.06 -10.73 23.92
C GLY A 346 -3.08 -9.56 22.94
#